data_AF-A0A2G2ZT03-F1
#
_entry.id   AF-A0A2G2ZT03-F1
#
_cell.length_a   1.000
_cell.length_b   1.000
_cell.length_c   1.000
_cell.angle_alpha   90.00
_cell.angle_beta   90.00
_cell.angle_gamma   90.00
#
_symmetry.space_group_name_H-M   'P 1'
#
loop_
_entity.id
_entity.type
_entity.pdbx_description
1 polymer ?
#
loop_
_entity_poly.entity_id
_entity_poly.type
_entity_poly.pdbx_seq_one_letter_code
_entity_poly.pdbx_strand_id
1 'polypeptide(L)'
;MEQHIVTQLLTCMDESHRVVKPNDAEESALPSDKRNSEAKSEGSNRGPSYVLVIGATNRPDAIDPTLRRPGRFDREIALGIPDENARAQILSVLTRNLRVEDAFDVMKIASSTPGFVGADLATLTNKEGNLAMKRIIDVRKLELLGELADGEDAEEWWRKPWSPEEMANLSINMADFEV
;
A
#
# COMPACT_ATOMS: atom_id res chain seq x y z
N MET A 1 10.52 22.15 9.55
CA MET A 1 10.38 21.00 10.47
C MET A 1 8.89 20.69 10.50
N GLU A 2 8.40 19.98 9.49
CA GLU A 2 6.95 19.79 9.26
C GLU A 2 6.60 18.34 9.55
N GLN A 3 5.78 18.12 10.59
CA GLN A 3 5.39 16.78 11.03
C GLN A 3 4.12 16.29 10.32
N HIS A 4 4.34 15.28 9.47
CA HIS A 4 3.67 13.99 9.23
C HIS A 4 2.16 13.77 9.46
N ILE A 5 1.62 13.01 8.52
CA ILE A 5 0.24 12.56 8.29
C ILE A 5 -0.42 12.02 9.58
N VAL A 6 -1.54 12.62 9.97
CA VAL A 6 -2.49 12.09 10.95
C VAL A 6 -3.54 11.27 10.19
N THR A 7 -3.62 9.97 10.44
CA THR A 7 -4.79 9.18 10.04
C THR A 7 -5.81 9.29 11.17
N GLN A 8 -6.99 9.82 10.87
CA GLN A 8 -8.13 9.90 11.79
C GLN A 8 -9.09 8.77 11.48
N LEU A 9 -9.44 7.97 12.48
CA LEU A 9 -10.39 6.87 12.35
C LEU A 9 -11.74 7.35 12.89
N LEU A 10 -12.80 7.21 12.09
CA LEU A 10 -14.18 7.59 12.38
C LEU A 10 -15.04 6.34 12.38
N THR A 11 -15.72 6.05 13.48
CA THR A 11 -16.76 5.02 13.48
C THR A 11 -18.05 5.75 13.16
N CYS A 12 -18.61 5.56 11.96
CA CYS A 12 -19.80 6.32 11.56
C CYS A 12 -21.04 5.55 12.00
N MET A 13 -21.86 6.24 12.77
CA MET A 13 -23.19 5.86 13.22
C MET A 13 -24.01 5.19 12.09
N ASP A 14 -24.55 4.01 12.37
CA ASP A 14 -25.87 3.65 11.85
C ASP A 14 -26.82 3.73 13.05
N GLU A 15 -27.43 4.89 13.28
CA GLU A 15 -28.73 4.90 13.94
C GLU A 15 -29.78 4.47 12.90
N SER A 16 -29.70 3.21 12.45
CA SER A 16 -30.91 2.51 12.06
C SER A 16 -31.63 2.17 13.36
N HIS A 17 -32.43 3.13 13.83
CA HIS A 17 -33.29 2.97 15.00
C HIS A 17 -34.18 1.72 14.85
N ARG A 18 -33.79 0.59 15.43
CA ARG A 18 -34.74 -0.40 15.92
C ARG A 18 -34.27 -0.90 17.26
N VAL A 19 -34.88 -0.32 18.29
CA VAL A 19 -35.03 -0.94 19.61
C VAL A 19 -35.38 -2.42 19.39
N VAL A 20 -34.40 -3.30 19.56
CA VAL A 20 -34.69 -4.72 19.74
C VAL A 20 -35.32 -4.79 21.12
N LYS A 21 -36.64 -4.87 21.16
CA LYS A 21 -37.31 -5.33 22.38
C LYS A 21 -36.76 -6.73 22.63
N PRO A 22 -36.17 -7.01 23.80
CA PRO A 22 -35.93 -8.39 24.18
C PRO A 22 -37.32 -9.01 24.34
N ASN A 23 -37.77 -9.77 23.33
CA ASN A 23 -38.93 -10.62 23.53
C ASN A 23 -38.45 -11.73 24.46
N ASP A 24 -39.09 -11.77 25.61
CA ASP A 24 -38.87 -12.70 26.70
C ASP A 24 -38.74 -14.13 26.18
N ALA A 25 -37.62 -14.76 26.51
CA ALA A 25 -37.43 -16.18 26.36
C ALA A 25 -38.26 -16.89 27.45
N GLU A 26 -39.54 -17.10 27.17
CA GLU A 26 -40.31 -18.17 27.82
C GLU A 26 -41.05 -18.98 26.74
N GLU A 27 -40.39 -20.08 26.38
CA GLU A 27 -40.95 -21.18 25.63
C GLU A 27 -41.76 -22.06 26.60
N SER A 28 -43.09 -22.04 26.49
CA SER A 28 -43.92 -23.12 27.01
C SER A 28 -45.16 -23.39 26.16
N ALA A 29 -45.08 -24.50 25.42
CA ALA A 29 -46.12 -25.51 25.18
C ALA A 29 -47.47 -25.12 24.52
N LEU A 30 -47.64 -25.51 23.24
CA LEU A 30 -48.61 -26.50 22.71
C LEU A 30 -49.04 -26.19 21.25
N PRO A 31 -49.31 -27.21 20.40
CA PRO A 31 -49.58 -27.03 18.98
C PRO A 31 -51.08 -27.03 18.67
N SER A 32 -51.55 -26.07 17.88
CA SER A 32 -52.84 -26.19 17.19
C SER A 32 -52.97 -25.24 15.99
N ASP A 33 -52.75 -25.82 14.82
CA ASP A 33 -53.69 -25.86 13.70
C ASP A 33 -54.07 -24.57 12.92
N LYS A 34 -54.04 -24.73 11.59
CA LYS A 34 -54.70 -23.99 10.50
C LYS A 34 -54.01 -22.79 9.85
N ARG A 35 -53.59 -23.08 8.60
CA ARG A 35 -53.91 -22.33 7.36
C ARG A 35 -53.75 -20.81 7.44
N ASN A 36 -52.62 -20.33 6.93
CA ASN A 36 -52.58 -19.18 6.04
C ASN A 36 -51.44 -19.32 5.03
N SER A 37 -51.83 -19.40 3.76
CA SER A 37 -50.97 -19.21 2.60
C SER A 37 -50.71 -17.71 2.46
N GLU A 38 -49.63 -17.23 3.05
CA GLU A 38 -49.08 -15.92 2.73
C GLU A 38 -47.61 -16.11 2.38
N ALA A 39 -47.25 -15.64 1.18
CA ALA A 39 -45.92 -15.70 0.64
C ALA A 39 -44.93 -15.16 1.68
N LYS A 40 -43.98 -16.01 2.09
CA LYS A 40 -42.74 -15.56 2.71
C LYS A 40 -42.07 -14.61 1.72
N SER A 41 -42.29 -13.32 1.89
CA SER A 41 -41.31 -12.32 1.50
C SER A 41 -40.05 -12.71 2.27
N GLU A 42 -39.06 -13.24 1.55
CA GLU A 42 -37.70 -13.38 2.05
C GLU A 42 -37.18 -11.98 2.36
N GLY A 43 -37.54 -11.47 3.53
CA GLY A 43 -36.90 -10.33 4.15
C GLY A 43 -35.44 -10.70 4.34
N SER A 44 -34.60 -10.23 3.43
CA SER A 44 -33.15 -10.34 3.47
C SER A 44 -32.68 -10.07 4.89
N ASN A 45 -32.26 -11.13 5.59
CA ASN A 45 -31.68 -11.07 6.93
C ASN A 45 -30.27 -10.46 6.82
N ARG A 46 -30.19 -9.19 6.42
CA ARG A 46 -28.95 -8.43 6.53
C ARG A 46 -28.81 -8.08 8.00
N GLY A 47 -27.87 -8.76 8.67
CA GLY A 47 -27.42 -8.33 9.99
C GLY A 47 -27.03 -6.85 9.98
N PRO A 48 -26.97 -6.21 11.17
CA PRO A 48 -26.61 -4.80 11.27
C PRO A 48 -25.33 -4.52 10.49
N SER A 49 -25.40 -3.57 9.56
CA SER A 49 -24.28 -3.18 8.71
C SER A 49 -23.51 -2.07 9.42
N TYR A 50 -22.28 -2.35 9.81
CA TYR A 50 -21.41 -1.36 10.47
C TYR A 50 -20.63 -0.56 9.43
N VAL A 51 -20.57 0.76 9.59
CA VAL A 51 -19.80 1.66 8.72
C VAL A 51 -18.61 2.24 9.48
N LEU A 52 -17.41 2.00 8.96
CA LEU A 52 -16.18 2.63 9.40
C LEU A 52 -15.73 3.66 8.35
N VAL A 53 -15.39 4.86 8.81
CA VAL A 53 -14.87 5.97 8.01
C VAL A 53 -13.44 6.24 8.46
N ILE A 54 -12.54 6.53 7.53
CA ILE A 54 -11.15 6.88 7.86
C ILE A 54 -10.81 8.13 7.08
N GLY A 55 -10.33 9.17 7.77
CA GLY A 55 -9.76 10.38 7.21
C GLY A 55 -8.25 10.37 7.34
N ALA A 56 -7.55 11.13 6.49
CA ALA A 56 -6.13 11.40 6.63
C ALA A 56 -5.88 12.88 6.40
N THR A 57 -5.08 13.52 7.26
CA THR A 57 -4.70 14.93 7.14
C THR A 57 -3.26 15.15 7.58
N ASN A 58 -2.55 16.08 6.95
CA ASN A 58 -1.24 16.54 7.45
C ASN A 58 -1.37 17.75 8.39
N ARG A 59 -2.60 18.22 8.60
CA ARG A 59 -2.93 19.44 9.33
C ARG A 59 -4.13 19.20 10.24
N PRO A 60 -3.96 18.47 11.36
CA PRO A 60 -5.06 18.19 12.30
C PRO A 60 -5.59 19.46 12.99
N ASP A 61 -4.78 20.52 13.04
CA ASP A 61 -5.11 21.86 13.51
C ASP A 61 -6.07 22.61 12.57
N ALA A 62 -6.04 22.29 11.27
CA ALA A 62 -6.93 22.89 10.28
C ALA A 62 -8.32 22.23 10.23
N ILE A 63 -8.51 21.09 10.91
CA ILE A 63 -9.80 20.42 11.00
C ILE A 63 -10.69 21.13 12.02
N ASP A 64 -11.95 21.35 11.66
CA ASP A 64 -12.96 21.90 12.58
C ASP A 64 -13.00 21.07 13.89
N PRO A 65 -12.75 21.69 15.07
CA PRO A 65 -12.83 21.01 16.36
C PRO A 65 -14.15 20.29 16.62
N THR A 66 -15.26 20.70 15.98
CA THR A 66 -16.55 20.01 16.14
C THR A 66 -16.52 18.60 15.55
N LEU A 67 -15.70 18.33 14.53
CA LEU A 67 -15.56 17.02 13.89
C LEU A 67 -14.71 16.05 14.73
N ARG A 68 -13.92 16.55 15.67
CA ARG A 68 -13.01 15.78 16.55
C ARG A 68 -13.66 15.38 17.89
N ARG A 69 -14.95 15.64 18.06
CA ARG A 69 -15.69 15.31 19.28
C ARG A 69 -16.13 13.84 19.28
N PRO A 70 -16.40 13.25 20.48
CA PRO A 70 -16.93 11.89 20.61
C PRO A 70 -18.11 11.61 19.66
N GLY A 71 -18.10 10.45 19.00
CA GLY A 71 -19.11 10.06 18.01
C GLY A 71 -18.85 10.52 16.57
N ARG A 72 -17.69 11.12 16.30
CA ARG A 72 -17.20 11.53 14.96
C ARG A 72 -15.75 11.05 14.78
N PHE A 73 -14.79 11.92 14.44
CA PHE A 73 -13.35 11.61 14.47
C PHE A 73 -12.83 11.65 15.90
N ASP A 74 -13.26 10.70 16.73
CA ASP A 74 -12.89 10.63 18.14
C ASP A 74 -11.63 9.78 18.40
N ARG A 75 -11.11 9.12 17.37
CA ARG A 75 -9.83 8.39 17.39
C ARG A 75 -8.82 9.03 16.45
N GLU A 76 -7.71 9.44 17.02
CA GLU A 76 -6.59 10.04 16.29
C GLU A 76 -5.36 9.14 16.38
N ILE A 77 -4.77 8.86 15.23
CA ILE A 77 -3.52 8.09 15.12
C ILE A 77 -2.50 9.02 14.49
N ALA A 78 -1.51 9.43 15.28
CA ALA A 78 -0.39 10.22 14.79
C ALA A 78 0.62 9.28 14.13
N LEU A 79 0.92 9.50 12.84
CA LEU A 79 2.02 8.81 12.16
C LEU A 79 3.23 9.73 12.18
N GLY A 80 4.27 9.31 12.92
CA GLY A 80 5.53 10.04 12.98
C GLY A 80 6.48 9.69 11.83
N ILE A 81 7.70 10.24 11.90
CA ILE A 81 8.82 9.79 11.07
C ILE A 81 9.13 8.33 11.45
N PRO A 82 9.28 7.43 10.47
CA PRO A 82 9.66 6.05 10.76
C PRO A 82 11.05 6.00 11.41
N ASP A 83 11.19 5.16 12.44
CA ASP A 83 12.49 4.80 12.99
C ASP A 83 13.28 3.93 12.01
N GLU A 84 14.52 3.59 12.36
CA GLU A 84 15.41 2.81 11.48
C GLU A 84 14.82 1.44 11.11
N ASN A 85 14.22 0.73 12.07
CA ASN A 85 13.61 -0.57 11.83
C ASN A 85 12.37 -0.45 10.93
N ALA A 86 11.54 0.57 11.14
CA ALA A 86 10.38 0.85 10.30
C ALA A 86 10.82 1.22 8.87
N ARG A 87 11.89 2.01 8.71
CA ARG A 87 12.47 2.29 7.38
C ARG A 87 12.96 1.01 6.70
N ALA A 88 13.62 0.10 7.43
CA ALA A 88 14.04 -1.18 6.90
C ALA A 88 12.85 -2.04 6.43
N GLN A 89 11.74 -2.05 7.20
CA GLN A 89 10.52 -2.74 6.79
C GLN A 89 9.90 -2.13 5.53
N ILE A 90 9.83 -0.79 5.46
CA ILE A 90 9.34 -0.08 4.27
C ILE A 90 10.19 -0.43 3.05
N LEU A 91 11.52 -0.35 3.19
CA LEU A 91 12.46 -0.71 2.12
C LEU A 91 12.28 -2.16 1.69
N SER A 92 12.12 -3.12 2.61
CA SER A 92 11.86 -4.52 2.29
C SER A 92 10.59 -4.71 1.45
N VAL A 93 9.53 -3.96 1.75
CA VAL A 93 8.30 -3.98 0.93
C VAL A 93 8.53 -3.37 -0.45
N LEU A 94 9.25 -2.25 -0.53
CA LEU A 94 9.54 -1.56 -1.79
C LEU A 94 10.45 -2.40 -2.70
N THR A 95 11.40 -3.14 -2.14
CA THR A 95 12.35 -3.96 -2.89
C THR A 95 11.86 -5.38 -3.17
N ARG A 96 10.76 -5.82 -2.55
CA ARG A 96 10.19 -7.17 -2.74
C ARG A 96 9.93 -7.56 -4.19
N ASN A 97 9.53 -6.60 -5.03
CA ASN A 97 9.21 -6.83 -6.44
C ASN A 97 10.35 -6.44 -7.38
N LEU A 98 11.50 -6.04 -6.83
CA LEU A 98 12.67 -5.64 -7.61
C LEU A 98 13.68 -6.78 -7.65
N ARG A 99 14.47 -6.81 -8.72
CA ARG A 99 15.65 -7.68 -8.79
C ARG A 99 16.78 -6.97 -8.05
N VAL A 100 17.10 -7.44 -6.86
CA VAL A 100 18.23 -6.97 -6.05
C VAL A 100 19.32 -8.02 -6.03
N GLU A 101 20.57 -7.61 -5.83
CA GLU A 101 21.68 -8.54 -5.65
C GLU A 101 21.55 -9.38 -4.38
N ASP A 102 22.24 -10.53 -4.32
CA ASP A 102 22.18 -11.44 -3.16
C ASP A 102 22.73 -10.80 -1.86
N ALA A 103 23.65 -9.84 -1.99
CA ALA A 103 24.28 -9.13 -0.88
C ALA A 103 23.55 -7.84 -0.46
N PHE A 104 22.28 -7.69 -0.83
CA PHE A 104 21.51 -6.46 -0.60
C PHE A 104 21.15 -6.25 0.88
N ASP A 105 21.86 -5.33 1.55
CA ASP A 105 21.66 -5.01 2.97
C ASP A 105 20.70 -3.83 3.15
N VAL A 106 19.43 -4.16 3.39
CA VAL A 106 18.37 -3.20 3.68
C VAL A 106 18.63 -2.39 4.95
N MET A 107 19.25 -3.00 5.97
CA MET A 107 19.53 -2.32 7.25
C MET A 107 20.57 -1.22 7.06
N LYS A 108 21.60 -1.47 6.25
CA LYS A 108 22.60 -0.47 5.92
C LYS A 108 21.97 0.76 5.24
N ILE A 109 21.04 0.56 4.31
CA ILE A 109 20.29 1.66 3.65
C ILE A 109 19.42 2.40 4.66
N ALA A 110 18.72 1.69 5.53
CA ALA A 110 17.88 2.29 6.57
C ALA A 110 18.68 3.16 7.54
N SER A 111 19.89 2.72 7.92
CA SER A 111 20.80 3.49 8.78
C SER A 111 21.31 4.78 8.12
N SER A 112 21.46 4.76 6.79
CA SER A 112 21.97 5.88 5.99
C SER A 112 20.89 6.89 5.57
N THR A 113 19.62 6.65 5.93
CA THR A 113 18.47 7.47 5.53
C THR A 113 17.71 8.10 6.72
N PRO A 114 18.38 8.78 7.67
CA PRO A 114 17.70 9.39 8.81
C PRO A 114 16.73 10.48 8.34
N GLY A 115 15.51 10.46 8.90
CA GLY A 115 14.48 11.45 8.60
C GLY A 115 13.66 11.16 7.33
N PHE A 116 14.03 10.14 6.55
CA PHE A 116 13.29 9.77 5.33
C PHE A 116 11.92 9.21 5.70
N VAL A 117 10.89 9.64 4.98
CA VAL A 117 9.55 9.05 5.05
C VAL A 117 9.35 8.01 3.95
N GLY A 118 8.24 7.28 3.99
CA GLY A 118 7.94 6.24 2.99
C GLY A 118 7.97 6.75 1.55
N ALA A 119 7.57 8.00 1.29
CA ALA A 119 7.64 8.62 -0.03
C ALA A 119 9.08 8.86 -0.51
N ASP A 120 9.97 9.28 0.40
CA ASP A 120 11.38 9.52 0.09
C ASP A 120 12.08 8.19 -0.20
N LEU A 121 11.81 7.16 0.61
CA LEU A 121 12.33 5.80 0.39
C LEU A 121 11.84 5.22 -0.94
N ALA A 122 10.57 5.43 -1.29
CA ALA A 122 10.05 5.01 -2.60
C ALA A 122 10.75 5.75 -3.76
N THR A 123 11.00 7.05 -3.61
CA THR A 123 11.70 7.85 -4.60
C THR A 123 13.15 7.40 -4.77
N LEU A 124 13.85 7.12 -3.67
CA LEU A 124 15.20 6.58 -3.65
C LEU A 124 15.24 5.23 -4.39
N THR A 125 14.39 4.29 -4.02
CA THR A 125 14.34 2.96 -4.65
C THR A 125 14.02 3.05 -6.15
N ASN A 126 13.09 3.92 -6.55
CA ASN A 126 12.77 4.14 -7.97
C ASN A 126 13.95 4.74 -8.74
N LYS A 127 14.69 5.67 -8.14
CA LYS A 127 15.88 6.27 -8.74
C LYS A 127 16.95 5.20 -9.00
N GLU A 128 17.21 4.35 -8.03
CA GLU A 128 18.22 3.29 -8.18
C GLU A 128 17.77 2.18 -9.15
N GLY A 129 16.46 1.86 -9.18
CA GLY A 129 15.90 0.99 -10.22
C GLY A 129 16.08 1.55 -11.64
N ASN A 130 15.90 2.86 -11.83
CA ASN A 130 16.17 3.52 -13.12
C ASN A 130 17.66 3.49 -13.47
N LEU A 131 18.55 3.62 -12.49
CA LEU A 131 19.99 3.51 -12.71
C LEU A 131 20.40 2.11 -13.17
N ALA A 132 19.87 1.06 -12.53
CA ALA A 132 20.07 -0.32 -12.95
C ALA A 132 19.56 -0.57 -14.38
N MET A 133 18.38 -0.03 -14.72
CA MET A 133 17.83 -0.10 -16.07
C MET A 133 18.71 0.63 -17.10
N LYS A 134 19.27 1.77 -16.73
CA LYS A 134 20.18 2.51 -17.61
C LYS A 134 21.47 1.72 -17.86
N ARG A 135 22.05 1.09 -16.81
CA ARG A 135 23.27 0.26 -16.94
C ARG A 135 23.09 -0.86 -17.96
N ILE A 136 21.99 -1.61 -17.89
CA ILE A 136 21.76 -2.72 -18.83
C ILE A 136 21.52 -2.22 -20.27
N ILE A 137 20.82 -1.09 -20.45
CA ILE A 137 20.61 -0.48 -21.77
C ILE A 137 21.95 -0.02 -22.37
N ASP A 138 22.82 0.58 -21.57
CA ASP A 138 24.13 1.06 -22.02
C ASP A 138 25.05 -0.11 -22.44
N VAL A 139 25.05 -1.21 -21.67
CA VAL A 139 25.78 -2.46 -22.02
C VAL A 139 25.25 -3.03 -23.33
N ARG A 140 23.93 -3.21 -23.44
CA ARG A 140 23.29 -3.73 -24.66
C ARG A 140 23.61 -2.87 -25.88
N LYS A 141 23.59 -1.55 -25.72
CA LYS A 141 23.93 -0.61 -26.80
C LYS A 141 25.36 -0.80 -27.26
N LEU A 142 26.32 -0.98 -26.34
CA LEU A 142 27.73 -1.21 -26.65
C LEU A 142 27.97 -2.55 -27.36
N GLU A 143 27.37 -3.63 -26.89
CA GLU A 143 27.49 -4.96 -27.52
C GLU A 143 26.93 -4.95 -28.94
N LEU A 144 25.73 -4.41 -29.14
CA LEU A 144 25.09 -4.37 -30.45
C LEU A 144 25.76 -3.39 -31.42
N LEU A 145 26.24 -2.22 -30.96
CA LEU A 145 27.02 -1.33 -31.85
C LEU A 145 28.40 -1.90 -32.19
N GLY A 146 29.02 -2.65 -31.28
CA GLY A 146 30.32 -3.28 -31.52
C GLY A 146 30.27 -4.39 -32.57
N GLU A 147 29.15 -5.11 -32.65
CA GLU A 147 28.91 -6.16 -33.66
C GLU A 147 28.45 -5.59 -35.02
N LEU A 148 27.78 -4.43 -35.03
CA LEU A 148 27.24 -3.77 -36.22
C LEU A 148 28.26 -2.77 -36.80
N ALA A 149 29.39 -3.27 -37.29
CA ALA A 149 30.45 -2.42 -37.83
C ALA A 149 30.11 -1.73 -39.16
N ASP A 150 29.13 -2.19 -39.95
CA ASP A 150 28.76 -1.56 -41.23
C ASP A 150 27.32 -1.91 -41.63
N GLY A 151 26.34 -1.01 -41.43
CA GLY A 151 25.00 -1.17 -41.98
C GLY A 151 23.89 -0.33 -41.32
N GLU A 152 22.83 -0.06 -42.07
CA GLU A 152 21.60 0.66 -41.65
C GLU A 152 20.94 0.05 -40.39
N ASP A 153 21.29 -1.18 -40.03
CA ASP A 153 20.82 -1.92 -38.84
C ASP A 153 21.27 -1.32 -37.50
N ALA A 154 22.26 -0.43 -37.49
CA ALA A 154 22.75 0.21 -36.25
C ALA A 154 21.69 1.12 -35.59
N GLU A 155 20.71 1.65 -36.33
CA GLU A 155 19.66 2.51 -35.78
C GLU A 155 18.49 1.74 -35.13
N GLU A 156 18.35 0.43 -35.40
CA GLU A 156 17.24 -0.39 -34.91
C GLU A 156 17.61 -1.33 -33.73
N TRP A 157 18.77 -1.15 -33.12
CA TRP A 157 19.27 -2.00 -32.01
C TRP A 157 18.25 -2.17 -30.86
N TRP A 158 17.46 -1.14 -30.57
CA TRP A 158 16.46 -1.11 -29.50
C TRP A 158 15.20 -1.93 -29.81
N ARG A 159 14.95 -2.30 -31.07
CA ARG A 159 13.81 -3.15 -31.48
C ARG A 159 14.08 -4.64 -31.27
N LYS A 160 15.34 -5.05 -31.12
CA LYS A 160 15.69 -6.45 -30.88
C LYS A 160 15.06 -6.91 -29.55
N PRO A 161 14.46 -8.11 -29.47
CA PRO A 161 13.91 -8.63 -28.23
C PRO A 161 15.00 -8.86 -27.18
N TRP A 162 14.65 -8.75 -25.91
CA TRP A 162 15.55 -9.03 -24.79
C TRP A 162 15.73 -10.54 -24.61
N SER A 163 16.97 -11.00 -24.51
CA SER A 163 17.26 -12.38 -24.15
C SER A 163 17.08 -12.60 -22.64
N PRO A 164 16.80 -13.85 -22.20
CA PRO A 164 16.70 -14.16 -20.77
C PRO A 164 17.98 -13.89 -19.99
N GLU A 165 19.14 -14.06 -20.64
CA GLU A 165 20.47 -13.83 -20.04
C GLU A 165 20.72 -12.33 -19.79
N GLU A 166 20.39 -11.47 -20.75
CA GLU A 166 20.45 -10.03 -20.56
C GLU A 166 19.54 -9.59 -19.42
N MET A 167 18.29 -10.07 -19.42
CA MET A 167 17.34 -9.74 -18.35
C MET A 167 17.81 -10.25 -16.98
N ALA A 168 18.57 -11.35 -16.91
CA ALA A 168 19.14 -11.86 -15.66
C ALA A 168 20.18 -10.89 -15.07
N ASN A 169 20.88 -10.11 -15.91
CA ASN A 169 21.84 -9.10 -15.48
C ASN A 169 21.19 -7.80 -14.98
N LEU A 170 19.86 -7.65 -15.10
CA LEU A 170 19.13 -6.55 -14.48
C LEU A 170 19.02 -6.79 -12.97
N SER A 171 19.95 -6.19 -12.21
CA SER A 171 19.92 -6.15 -10.75
C SER A 171 20.25 -4.76 -10.23
N ILE A 172 19.56 -4.37 -9.16
CA ILE A 172 19.91 -3.20 -8.35
C ILE A 172 20.98 -3.65 -7.37
N ASN A 173 22.08 -2.90 -7.32
CA ASN A 173 23.24 -3.23 -6.50
C ASN A 173 23.30 -2.34 -5.25
N MET A 174 23.93 -2.80 -4.18
CA MET A 174 24.08 -2.00 -2.96
C MET A 174 24.86 -0.71 -3.20
N ALA A 175 25.83 -0.73 -4.13
CA ALA A 175 26.61 0.43 -4.53
C ALA A 175 25.76 1.57 -5.14
N ASP A 176 24.57 1.26 -5.69
CA ASP A 176 23.66 2.28 -6.22
C ASP A 176 23.07 3.14 -5.07
N PHE A 177 22.98 2.59 -3.86
CA PHE A 177 22.45 3.26 -2.67
C PHE A 177 23.51 3.99 -1.83
N GLU A 178 24.79 3.85 -2.16
CA GLU A 178 25.88 4.54 -1.46
C GLU A 178 26.04 5.95 -2.06
N VAL A 179 25.76 6.98 -1.25
CA VAL A 179 25.97 8.41 -1.57
C VAL A 179 27.34 8.86 -1.10
#